data_AF-A0A6I2MNG7-F1
#
_entry.id   AF-A0A6I2MNG7-F1
#
_cell.length_a   1.000
_cell.length_b   1.000
_cell.length_c   1.000
_cell.angle_alpha   90.00
_cell.angle_beta   90.00
_cell.angle_gamma   90.00
#
_symmetry.space_group_name_H-M   'P 1'
#
loop_
_entity.id
_entity.type
_entity.pdbx_description
1 polymer ?
#
loop_
_entity_poly.entity_id
_entity_poly.type
_entity_poly.pdbx_seq_one_letter_code
_entity_poly.pdbx_strand_id
1 'polypeptide(L)'
;MKAQVNEILEGLQHFHGSEMFYQIPLIQTRFTNGLNYLAQVAECFWLITDTSVIAKSLMNKSHFITIDFKRLSKEKQDSTGYEAEMIYSDGNGNILETHRYHLTDFPLDELRLFFVNDTLMLPSEY
;
A
#
# COMPACT_ATOMS: atom_id res chain seq x y z
N MET A 1 13.39 14.14 6.01
CA MET A 1 12.67 13.64 4.82
C MET A 1 13.56 12.77 3.93
N LYS A 2 14.55 13.27 3.16
CA LYS A 2 15.36 12.40 2.27
C LYS A 2 16.08 11.23 2.97
N ALA A 3 16.63 11.45 4.17
CA ALA A 3 17.31 10.39 4.92
C ALA A 3 16.36 9.25 5.33
N GLN A 4 15.16 9.58 5.80
CA GLN A 4 14.13 8.60 6.18
C GLN A 4 13.60 7.82 4.97
N VAL A 5 13.42 8.48 3.82
CA VAL A 5 13.01 7.80 2.57
C VAL A 5 14.06 6.77 2.14
N ASN A 6 15.34 7.13 2.18
CA ASN A 6 16.41 6.19 1.84
C ASN A 6 16.47 5.02 2.83
N GLU A 7 16.34 5.28 4.13
CA GLU A 7 16.29 4.24 5.17
C GLU A 7 15.15 3.25 4.92
N ILE A 8 13.96 3.75 4.59
CA ILE A 8 12.81 2.91 4.24
C ILE A 8 13.13 2.05 3.02
N LEU A 9 13.61 2.65 1.93
CA LEU A 9 13.86 1.93 0.68
C LEU A 9 14.98 0.88 0.82
N GLU A 10 16.02 1.18 1.58
CA GLU A 10 17.08 0.22 1.91
C GLU A 10 16.56 -0.90 2.81
N GLY A 11 15.80 -0.55 3.85
CA GLY A 11 15.19 -1.51 4.77
C GLY A 11 14.25 -2.49 4.05
N LEU A 12 13.42 -1.99 3.14
CA LEU A 12 12.46 -2.80 2.37
C LEU A 12 13.15 -3.87 1.49
N GLN A 13 14.38 -3.64 1.04
CA GLN A 13 15.11 -4.61 0.22
C GLN A 13 15.49 -5.88 0.98
N HIS A 14 15.48 -5.86 2.31
CA HIS A 14 15.83 -7.03 3.11
C HIS A 14 14.66 -8.00 3.33
N PHE A 15 13.45 -7.65 2.91
CA PHE A 15 12.27 -8.49 3.07
C PHE A 15 12.00 -9.33 1.81
N HIS A 16 12.22 -10.64 1.92
CA HIS A 16 11.97 -11.64 0.89
C HIS A 16 11.18 -12.79 1.49
N GLY A 17 9.90 -12.90 1.10
CA GLY A 17 8.94 -13.73 1.81
C GLY A 17 8.69 -13.29 3.25
N SER A 18 7.76 -13.95 3.93
CA SER A 18 7.45 -13.66 5.33
C SER A 18 7.22 -14.93 6.14
N GLU A 19 7.97 -15.07 7.23
CA GLU A 19 7.78 -16.15 8.20
C GLU A 19 6.75 -15.79 9.29
N MET A 20 6.46 -14.49 9.45
CA MET A 20 5.49 -13.99 10.42
C MET A 20 4.45 -13.12 9.72
N PHE A 21 3.20 -13.27 10.17
CA PHE A 21 2.08 -12.45 9.74
C PHE A 21 1.49 -11.74 10.94
N TYR A 22 1.24 -10.46 10.77
CA TYR A 22 0.42 -9.66 11.68
C TYR A 22 -1.01 -9.67 11.17
N GLN A 23 -1.98 -9.42 12.05
CA GLN A 23 -3.39 -9.44 11.67
C GLN A 23 -4.12 -8.25 12.26
N ILE A 24 -4.99 -7.62 11.46
CA ILE A 24 -5.98 -6.65 11.93
C ILE A 24 -7.20 -7.44 12.41
N PRO A 25 -7.50 -7.51 13.72
CA PRO A 25 -8.52 -8.43 14.24
C PRO A 25 -9.93 -8.17 13.68
N LEU A 26 -10.30 -6.91 13.47
CA LEU A 26 -11.66 -6.52 13.06
C LEU A 26 -12.01 -6.95 11.62
N ILE A 27 -11.05 -6.89 10.71
CA ILE A 27 -11.27 -7.18 9.28
C ILE A 27 -10.58 -8.48 8.84
N GLN A 28 -9.84 -9.13 9.76
CA GLN A 28 -9.11 -10.38 9.54
C GLN A 28 -8.07 -10.32 8.42
N THR A 29 -7.67 -9.12 8.00
CA THR A 29 -6.56 -8.95 7.06
C THR A 29 -5.25 -9.26 7.76
N ARG A 30 -4.45 -10.12 7.15
CA ARG A 30 -3.07 -10.41 7.52
C ARG A 30 -2.12 -9.50 6.74
N PHE A 31 -0.95 -9.22 7.30
CA PHE A 31 0.10 -8.51 6.57
C PHE A 31 1.50 -8.96 6.98
N THR A 32 2.44 -8.77 6.06
CA THR A 32 3.81 -9.29 6.15
C THR A 32 4.74 -8.42 7.01
N ASN A 33 5.89 -9.00 7.36
CA ASN A 33 6.94 -8.33 8.13
C ASN A 33 7.43 -7.04 7.47
N GLY A 34 7.67 -7.05 6.16
CA GLY A 34 8.13 -5.85 5.44
C GLY A 34 7.11 -4.72 5.51
N LEU A 35 5.82 -5.04 5.42
CA LEU A 35 4.76 -4.04 5.55
C LEU A 35 4.62 -3.52 6.99
N ASN A 36 4.78 -4.39 7.99
CA ASN A 36 4.80 -3.99 9.39
C ASN A 36 5.98 -3.07 9.70
N TYR A 37 7.16 -3.37 9.16
CA TYR A 37 8.34 -2.51 9.25
C TYR A 37 8.08 -1.15 8.60
N LEU A 38 7.52 -1.14 7.37
CA LEU A 38 7.17 0.09 6.66
C LEU A 38 6.25 0.97 7.50
N ALA A 39 5.17 0.41 8.05
CA ALA A 39 4.21 1.15 8.85
C ALA A 39 4.82 1.72 10.14
N GLN A 40 5.79 1.04 10.75
CA GLN A 40 6.50 1.53 11.92
C GLN A 40 7.47 2.68 11.59
N VAL A 41 8.31 2.52 10.57
CA VAL A 41 9.33 3.54 10.21
C VAL A 41 8.70 4.77 9.56
N ALA A 42 7.63 4.58 8.80
CA ALA A 42 6.86 5.68 8.20
C ALA A 42 5.78 6.24 9.14
N GLU A 43 5.53 5.62 10.29
CA GLU A 43 4.40 5.93 11.19
C GLU A 43 3.02 5.90 10.50
N CYS A 44 2.89 5.11 9.43
CA CYS A 44 1.73 5.10 8.53
C CYS A 44 0.89 3.81 8.65
N PHE A 45 0.37 3.51 9.84
CA PHE A 45 -0.55 2.37 10.01
C PHE A 45 -1.88 2.54 9.26
N TRP A 46 -2.28 3.79 9.01
CA TRP A 46 -3.48 4.08 8.22
C TRP A 46 -3.43 3.43 6.83
N LEU A 47 -2.24 3.34 6.22
CA LEU A 47 -2.04 2.75 4.90
C LEU A 47 -2.47 1.29 4.91
N ILE A 48 -2.06 0.53 5.93
CA ILE A 48 -2.44 -0.88 6.07
C ILE A 48 -3.96 -0.99 6.24
N THR A 49 -4.57 -0.20 7.11
CA THR A 49 -6.02 -0.29 7.37
C THR A 49 -6.86 0.12 6.17
N ASP A 50 -6.49 1.20 5.48
CA ASP A 50 -7.24 1.75 4.35
C ASP A 50 -7.19 0.79 3.14
N THR A 51 -5.98 0.36 2.79
CA THR A 51 -5.76 -0.63 1.72
C THR A 51 -6.47 -1.95 2.01
N SER A 52 -6.46 -2.40 3.27
CA SER A 52 -7.12 -3.64 3.68
C SER A 52 -8.64 -3.58 3.52
N VAL A 53 -9.28 -2.48 3.92
CA VAL A 53 -10.74 -2.31 3.83
C VAL A 53 -11.17 -2.30 2.36
N ILE A 54 -10.51 -1.51 1.53
CA ILE A 54 -10.86 -1.40 0.11
C ILE A 54 -10.57 -2.71 -0.61
N ALA A 55 -9.39 -3.31 -0.42
CA ALA A 55 -9.04 -4.56 -1.09
C ALA A 55 -10.01 -5.71 -0.71
N LYS A 56 -10.41 -5.83 0.57
CA LYS A 56 -11.43 -6.81 0.96
C LYS A 56 -12.77 -6.60 0.25
N SER A 57 -13.19 -5.35 0.06
CA SER A 57 -14.43 -5.04 -0.66
C SER A 57 -14.39 -5.44 -2.15
N LEU A 58 -13.19 -5.61 -2.71
CA LEU A 58 -12.96 -5.94 -4.13
C LEU A 58 -12.69 -7.44 -4.37
N MET A 59 -12.62 -8.27 -3.32
CA MET A 59 -12.34 -9.72 -3.44
C MET A 59 -13.39 -10.49 -4.26
N ASN A 60 -14.61 -9.96 -4.36
CA ASN A 60 -15.66 -10.52 -5.22
C ASN A 60 -15.45 -10.21 -6.72
N LYS A 61 -14.65 -9.19 -7.03
CA LYS A 61 -14.29 -8.81 -8.41
C LYS A 61 -13.01 -9.48 -8.89
N SER A 62 -12.02 -9.64 -8.00
CA SER A 62 -10.77 -10.33 -8.32
C SER A 62 -10.19 -11.05 -7.09
N HIS A 63 -9.61 -12.22 -7.31
CA HIS A 63 -8.88 -12.96 -6.27
C HIS A 63 -7.51 -12.34 -5.94
N PHE A 64 -6.93 -11.63 -6.90
CA PHE A 64 -5.65 -10.96 -6.77
C PHE A 64 -5.83 -9.47 -7.04
N ILE A 65 -5.40 -8.64 -6.10
CA ILE A 65 -5.53 -7.18 -6.19
C ILE A 65 -4.15 -6.57 -6.06
N THR A 66 -3.75 -5.77 -7.04
CA THR A 66 -2.57 -4.89 -6.94
C THR A 66 -3.03 -3.53 -6.45
N ILE A 67 -2.26 -2.94 -5.55
CA ILE A 67 -2.55 -1.62 -4.98
C ILE A 67 -1.35 -0.73 -5.24
N ASP A 68 -1.53 0.31 -6.04
CA ASP A 68 -0.50 1.25 -6.42
C ASP A 68 -0.77 2.61 -5.78
N PHE A 69 0.02 2.98 -4.78
CA PHE A 69 0.07 4.33 -4.25
C PHE A 69 1.01 5.18 -5.10
N LYS A 70 0.57 6.40 -5.44
CA LYS A 70 1.36 7.38 -6.18
C LYS A 70 1.11 8.79 -5.65
N ARG A 71 2.18 9.48 -5.27
CA ARG A 71 2.17 10.92 -5.01
C ARG A 71 2.12 11.66 -6.35
N LEU A 72 1.17 12.58 -6.47
CA LEU A 72 0.94 13.34 -7.69
C LEU A 72 1.99 14.43 -7.87
N SER A 73 2.33 14.74 -9.12
CA SER A 73 3.21 15.88 -9.44
C SER A 73 2.57 17.19 -9.04
N LYS A 74 3.39 18.21 -8.75
CA LYS A 74 2.90 19.53 -8.30
C LYS A 74 1.86 20.16 -9.23
N GLU A 75 2.05 20.03 -10.55
CA GLU A 75 1.08 20.47 -11.57
C GLU A 75 -0.29 19.79 -11.43
N LYS A 76 -0.31 18.48 -11.13
CA LYS A 76 -1.54 17.73 -10.88
C LYS A 76 -2.16 18.10 -9.53
N GLN A 77 -1.35 18.35 -8.51
CA GLN A 77 -1.84 18.81 -7.22
C GLN A 77 -2.53 20.18 -7.36
N ASP A 78 -1.91 21.13 -8.06
CA ASP A 78 -2.44 22.47 -8.26
C ASP A 78 -3.74 22.47 -9.09
N SER A 79 -3.87 21.54 -10.04
CA SER A 79 -5.05 21.45 -10.92
C SER A 79 -6.20 20.64 -10.34
N THR A 80 -5.92 19.61 -9.53
CA THR A 80 -6.95 18.69 -9.01
C THR A 80 -7.24 18.86 -7.52
N GLY A 81 -6.32 19.47 -6.77
CA GLY A 81 -6.38 19.58 -5.32
C GLY A 81 -6.05 18.29 -4.57
N TYR A 82 -5.61 17.22 -5.25
CA TYR A 82 -5.20 15.96 -4.63
C TYR A 82 -3.68 15.84 -4.56
N GLU A 83 -3.16 15.36 -3.44
CA GLU A 83 -1.74 15.14 -3.23
C GLU A 83 -1.29 13.75 -3.71
N ALA A 84 -2.14 12.73 -3.55
CA ALA A 84 -1.82 11.36 -3.91
C ALA A 84 -3.06 10.59 -4.41
N GLU A 85 -2.81 9.51 -5.12
CA GLU A 85 -3.82 8.55 -5.55
C GLU A 85 -3.41 7.11 -5.20
N MET A 86 -4.42 6.26 -5.02
CA MET A 86 -4.26 4.84 -4.79
C MET A 86 -5.15 4.07 -5.75
N ILE A 87 -4.53 3.25 -6.57
CA ILE A 87 -5.18 2.54 -7.68
C ILE A 87 -5.23 1.06 -7.33
N TYR A 88 -6.43 0.49 -7.36
CA TYR A 88 -6.66 -0.94 -7.14
C TYR A 88 -6.93 -1.59 -8.49
N SER A 89 -6.14 -2.60 -8.86
CA SER A 89 -6.26 -3.30 -10.14
C SER A 89 -6.19 -4.82 -9.94
N ASP A 90 -6.55 -5.60 -10.95
CA ASP A 90 -6.45 -7.07 -10.93
C ASP A 90 -5.07 -7.61 -11.34
N GLY A 91 -4.10 -6.73 -11.60
CA GLY A 91 -2.76 -7.09 -12.10
C GLY A 91 -2.68 -7.33 -13.61
N ASN A 92 -3.82 -7.36 -14.33
CA ASN A 92 -3.91 -7.54 -15.78
C ASN A 92 -4.30 -6.26 -16.53
N GLY A 93 -4.11 -5.10 -15.89
CA GLY A 93 -4.42 -3.79 -16.47
C GLY A 93 -5.88 -3.35 -16.32
N ASN A 94 -6.72 -4.12 -15.63
CA ASN A 94 -8.08 -3.72 -15.33
C ASN A 94 -8.16 -3.01 -13.96
N ILE A 95 -8.57 -1.75 -13.97
CA ILE A 95 -8.73 -0.94 -12.76
C ILE A 95 -10.08 -1.26 -12.12
N LEU A 96 -10.04 -1.64 -10.84
CA LEU A 96 -11.21 -2.00 -10.06
C LEU A 96 -11.77 -0.83 -9.24
N GLU A 97 -10.87 0.04 -8.74
CA GLU A 97 -11.20 1.20 -7.91
C GLU A 97 -10.04 2.22 -7.96
N THR A 98 -10.34 3.50 -7.71
CA THR A 98 -9.32 4.53 -7.50
C THR A 98 -9.73 5.44 -6.36
N HIS A 99 -8.86 5.56 -5.36
CA HIS A 99 -9.00 6.48 -4.23
C HIS A 99 -8.03 7.66 -4.41
N ARG A 100 -8.43 8.86 -3.99
CA ARG A 100 -7.56 10.05 -4.02
C ARG A 100 -7.52 10.72 -2.65
N TYR A 101 -6.35 11.21 -2.27
CA TYR A 101 -6.11 11.86 -0.98
C TYR A 101 -5.73 13.32 -1.20
N HIS A 102 -6.42 14.22 -0.50
CA HIS A 102 -6.07 15.64 -0.49
C HIS A 102 -4.77 15.91 0.26
N LEU A 103 -4.48 15.10 1.27
CA LEU A 103 -3.27 15.18 2.08
C LEU A 103 -2.83 13.76 2.48
N THR A 104 -1.53 13.51 2.54
CA THR A 104 -0.94 12.27 3.04
C THR A 104 0.44 12.48 3.67
N ASP A 105 0.64 11.88 4.83
CA ASP A 105 1.91 11.84 5.57
C ASP A 105 2.85 10.72 5.11
N PHE A 106 2.44 9.87 4.17
CA PHE A 106 3.25 8.73 3.72
C PHE A 106 4.52 9.19 2.98
N PRO A 107 5.73 8.80 3.44
CA PRO A 107 6.95 9.46 3.01
C PRO A 107 7.42 9.11 1.58
N LEU A 108 6.96 8.00 1.00
CA LEU A 108 7.39 7.59 -0.35
C LEU A 108 6.51 8.20 -1.43
N ASP A 109 7.10 8.41 -2.61
CA ASP A 109 6.37 8.90 -3.79
C ASP A 109 5.58 7.77 -4.47
N GLU A 110 6.02 6.53 -4.34
CA GLU A 110 5.36 5.36 -4.90
C GLU A 110 5.50 4.15 -3.98
N LEU A 111 4.47 3.31 -3.97
CA LEU A 111 4.48 2.02 -3.32
C LEU A 111 3.52 1.10 -4.05
N ARG A 112 3.94 -0.14 -4.30
CA ARG A 112 3.08 -1.22 -4.78
C ARG A 112 2.88 -2.24 -3.67
N LEU A 113 1.66 -2.70 -3.49
CA LEU A 113 1.28 -3.79 -2.59
C LEU A 113 0.44 -4.82 -3.34
N PHE A 114 0.44 -6.05 -2.85
CA PHE A 114 -0.45 -7.12 -3.32
C PHE A 114 -1.39 -7.55 -2.20
N PHE A 115 -2.63 -7.86 -2.58
CA PHE A 115 -3.63 -8.40 -1.68
C PHE A 115 -4.23 -9.68 -2.28
N VAL A 116 -4.08 -10.78 -1.54
CA VAL A 116 -4.51 -12.13 -1.94
C VAL A 116 -4.69 -13.01 -0.71
N ASN A 117 -5.73 -13.85 -0.69
CA ASN A 117 -6.03 -14.76 0.44
C ASN A 117 -6.05 -14.05 1.82
N ASP A 118 -6.73 -12.90 1.88
CA ASP A 118 -6.81 -12.04 3.07
C ASP A 118 -5.44 -11.53 3.57
N THR A 119 -4.41 -11.56 2.73
CA THR A 119 -3.05 -11.14 3.10
C THR A 119 -2.59 -9.98 2.22
N LEU A 120 -2.17 -8.90 2.87
CA LEU A 120 -1.56 -7.71 2.28
C LEU A 120 -0.04 -7.81 2.38
N MET A 121 0.69 -7.63 1.27
CA MET A 121 2.12 -7.88 1.23
C MET A 121 2.86 -6.97 0.25
N LEU A 122 4.17 -6.82 0.47
CA LEU A 122 5.07 -6.24 -0.52
C LEU A 122 5.25 -7.19 -1.71
N PRO A 123 5.55 -6.68 -2.92
CA PRO A 123 5.84 -7.52 -4.08
C PRO A 123 7.02 -8.47 -3.90
N SER A 124 7.99 -8.11 -3.06
CA SER A 124 9.13 -8.97 -2.72
C SER A 124 8.77 -10.09 -1.74
N GLU A 125 7.58 -10.05 -1.14
CA GLU A 125 7.08 -11.01 -0.16
C GLU A 125 5.93 -11.90 -0.69
N TYR A 126 5.54 -11.75 -1.97
CA TYR A 126 4.58 -12.60 -2.70
C TYR A 126 5.29 -13.70 -3.48
#